data_AF-A0A7C6MI97-F1
#
_entry.id   AF-A0A7C6MI97-F1
#
_cell.length_a   1.000
_cell.length_b   1.000
_cell.length_c   1.000
_cell.angle_alpha   90.00
_cell.angle_beta   90.00
_cell.angle_gamma   90.00
#
_symmetry.space_group_name_H-M   'P 1'
#
loop_
_entity.id
_entity.type
_entity.pdbx_description
1 polymer ?
#
loop_
_entity_poly.entity_id
_entity_poly.type
_entity_poly.pdbx_seq_one_letter_code
_entity_poly.pdbx_strand_id
1 'polypeptide(L)'
;MLADAPAADDSVGVQEEITGFRVALANFTGPFDLLLQLIGSKKMDVTEVALAAVTDEFIAYTRSLDAVADLDEITEFLVVAATLLDLKTARLLPRGDVDDEEDLALLEARDLLFARLIQYRAFKQVAAVLEGRLV
;
A
#
# COMPACT_ATOMS: atom_id res chain seq x y z
N MET A 1 38.61 11.02 44.41
CA MET A 1 37.52 10.31 45.11
C MET A 1 36.24 10.61 44.33
N LEU A 2 35.72 9.58 43.65
CA LEU A 2 34.53 9.64 42.81
C LEU A 2 33.27 9.76 43.68
N ALA A 3 32.28 10.54 43.22
CA ALA A 3 30.85 10.46 43.59
C ALA A 3 30.12 11.39 42.60
N ASP A 4 29.77 10.92 41.39
CA ASP A 4 28.53 10.20 41.05
C ASP A 4 27.26 11.02 41.39
N ALA A 5 26.68 11.61 40.35
CA ALA A 5 25.42 12.33 40.38
C ALA A 5 24.29 11.33 40.08
N PRO A 6 23.16 11.35 40.81
CA PRO A 6 22.08 10.42 40.55
C PRO A 6 21.39 10.78 39.23
N ALA A 7 21.56 9.92 38.23
CA ALA A 7 20.80 9.94 37.00
C ALA A 7 19.32 9.65 37.32
N ALA A 8 18.44 10.48 36.76
CA ALA A 8 17.00 10.33 36.84
C ALA A 8 16.57 9.00 36.21
N ASP A 9 15.87 8.19 37.00
CA ASP A 9 15.19 6.97 36.58
C ASP A 9 13.82 7.35 35.99
N ASP A 10 13.81 7.71 34.71
CA ASP A 10 12.58 7.81 33.91
C ASP A 10 12.34 6.49 33.16
N SER A 11 12.21 5.39 33.90
CA SER A 11 11.64 4.16 33.34
C SER A 11 10.11 4.25 33.35
N VAL A 12 9.54 5.09 32.48
CA VAL A 12 8.12 5.03 32.13
C VAL A 12 8.00 4.70 30.65
N GLY A 13 8.36 3.47 30.32
CA GLY A 13 7.98 2.83 29.06
C GLY A 13 6.52 2.42 29.11
N VAL A 14 5.60 3.38 29.02
CA VAL A 14 4.21 3.10 28.66
C VAL A 14 4.13 3.14 27.15
N GLN A 15 4.16 1.97 26.52
CA GLN A 15 3.68 1.82 25.15
C GLN A 15 2.31 1.17 25.21
N GLU A 16 1.33 1.92 24.70
CA GLU A 16 -0.11 1.66 24.76
C GLU A 16 -0.47 0.23 24.36
N GLU A 17 -1.44 -0.36 25.07
CA GLU A 17 -2.10 -1.59 24.67
C GLU A 17 -2.74 -1.40 23.28
N ILE A 18 -2.14 -1.99 22.25
CA ILE A 18 -2.70 -1.97 20.90
C ILE A 18 -3.75 -3.08 20.77
N THR A 19 -5.01 -2.74 21.01
CA THR A 19 -6.15 -3.63 20.71
C THR A 19 -6.45 -3.58 19.20
N GLY A 20 -5.89 -4.53 18.45
CA GLY A 20 -6.22 -4.75 17.05
C GLY A 20 -5.42 -5.90 16.45
N PHE A 21 -6.05 -6.71 15.59
CA PHE A 21 -5.41 -7.82 14.89
C PHE A 21 -4.29 -7.29 13.97
N ARG A 22 -3.04 -7.30 14.45
CA ARG A 22 -1.85 -7.03 13.63
C ARG A 22 -1.41 -8.32 12.95
N VAL A 23 -1.69 -8.45 11.67
CA VAL A 23 -0.89 -9.33 10.81
C VAL A 23 0.38 -8.55 10.47
N ALA A 24 1.51 -8.93 11.08
CA ALA A 24 2.80 -8.59 10.51
C ALA A 24 2.94 -9.41 9.22
N LEU A 25 2.57 -8.81 8.09
CA LEU A 25 2.70 -9.43 6.78
C LEU A 25 4.19 -9.47 6.45
N ALA A 26 4.67 -10.67 6.12
CA ALA A 26 6.03 -10.90 5.63
C ALA A 26 6.37 -9.88 4.54
N ASN A 27 7.63 -9.39 4.56
CA ASN A 27 8.24 -8.50 3.58
C ASN A 27 7.53 -8.56 2.22
N PHE A 28 6.77 -7.50 1.92
CA PHE A 28 6.00 -7.43 0.68
C PHE A 28 6.97 -7.40 -0.49
N THR A 29 6.64 -8.12 -1.56
CA THR A 29 7.40 -8.05 -2.81
C THR A 29 6.87 -6.89 -3.66
N GLY A 30 6.79 -5.69 -3.06
CA GLY A 30 6.40 -4.45 -3.73
C GLY A 30 4.93 -4.02 -3.61
N PRO A 31 4.57 -2.88 -4.22
CA PRO A 31 3.31 -2.17 -3.98
C PRO A 31 2.08 -2.92 -4.50
N PHE A 32 2.19 -3.67 -5.59
CA PHE A 32 1.07 -4.45 -6.13
C PHE A 32 0.68 -5.61 -5.22
N ASP A 33 1.63 -6.19 -4.49
CA ASP A 33 1.33 -7.27 -3.57
C ASP A 33 0.51 -6.78 -2.38
N LEU A 34 0.94 -5.64 -1.81
CA LEU A 34 0.20 -4.97 -0.76
C LEU A 34 -1.23 -4.65 -1.21
N LEU A 35 -1.41 -4.09 -2.40
CA LEU A 35 -2.75 -3.80 -2.93
C LEU A 35 -3.63 -5.05 -3.02
N LEU A 36 -3.11 -6.16 -3.54
CA LEU A 36 -3.86 -7.40 -3.63
C LEU A 36 -4.22 -7.96 -2.24
N GLN A 37 -3.33 -7.82 -1.26
CA GLN A 37 -3.62 -8.25 0.11
C GLN A 37 -4.67 -7.38 0.79
N LEU A 38 -4.62 -6.04 0.63
CA LEU A 38 -5.63 -5.14 1.17
C LEU A 38 -7.01 -5.37 0.52
N ILE A 39 -7.04 -5.60 -0.80
CA ILE A 39 -8.29 -5.94 -1.50
C ILE A 39 -8.83 -7.30 -1.04
N GLY A 40 -7.94 -8.29 -0.91
CA GLY A 40 -8.28 -9.63 -0.46
C GLY A 40 -8.77 -9.69 0.99
N SER A 41 -8.18 -8.90 1.90
CA SER A 41 -8.58 -8.83 3.31
C SER A 41 -10.02 -8.32 3.47
N LYS A 42 -10.43 -7.40 2.59
CA LYS A 42 -11.81 -6.89 2.51
C LYS A 42 -12.77 -7.79 1.72
N LYS A 43 -12.31 -8.95 1.22
CA LYS A 43 -13.08 -9.90 0.40
C LYS A 43 -13.70 -9.24 -0.85
N MET A 44 -12.97 -8.30 -1.46
CA MET A 44 -13.41 -7.58 -2.65
C MET A 44 -12.73 -8.16 -3.90
N ASP A 45 -13.39 -8.02 -5.05
CA ASP A 45 -12.75 -8.23 -6.35
C ASP A 45 -11.93 -7.01 -6.77
N VAL A 46 -10.90 -7.21 -7.60
CA VAL A 46 -10.05 -6.14 -8.13
C VAL A 46 -10.88 -5.24 -9.05
N THR A 47 -11.35 -4.11 -8.52
CA THR A 47 -12.28 -3.16 -9.15
C THR A 47 -11.95 -1.73 -8.73
N GLU A 48 -12.52 -0.73 -9.41
CA GLU A 48 -12.38 0.70 -9.04
C GLU A 48 -12.87 0.99 -7.62
N VAL A 49 -13.97 0.34 -7.22
CA VAL A 49 -14.51 0.48 -5.87
C VAL A 49 -13.53 -0.07 -4.84
N ALA A 50 -12.90 -1.22 -5.12
CA ALA A 50 -11.93 -1.83 -4.23
C ALA A 50 -10.67 -0.97 -4.07
N LEU A 51 -10.12 -0.44 -5.17
CA LEU A 51 -8.94 0.44 -5.11
C LEU A 51 -9.21 1.66 -4.23
N ALA A 52 -10.31 2.37 -4.47
CA ALA A 52 -10.68 3.53 -3.67
C ALA A 52 -10.88 3.20 -2.18
N ALA A 53 -11.39 1.99 -1.87
CA ALA A 53 -11.58 1.53 -0.51
C ALA A 53 -10.28 1.16 0.22
N VAL A 54 -9.20 0.84 -0.50
CA VAL A 54 -7.89 0.48 0.08
C VAL A 54 -6.84 1.59 -0.05
N THR A 55 -7.12 2.67 -0.80
CA THR A 55 -6.18 3.78 -1.01
C THR A 55 -5.67 4.38 0.31
N ASP A 56 -6.53 4.60 1.30
CA ASP A 56 -6.11 5.21 2.56
C ASP A 56 -5.17 4.31 3.36
N GLU A 57 -5.44 3.00 3.37
CA GLU A 57 -4.59 1.99 4.01
C GLU A 57 -3.25 1.85 3.29
N PHE A 58 -3.26 1.90 1.95
CA PHE A 58 -2.03 1.91 1.15
C PHE A 58 -1.17 3.14 1.47
N ILE A 59 -1.75 4.33 1.49
CA ILE A 59 -1.03 5.58 1.81
C ILE A 59 -0.48 5.55 3.24
N ALA A 60 -1.26 5.03 4.20
CA ALA A 60 -0.81 4.87 5.58
C ALA A 60 0.42 3.96 5.66
N TYR A 61 0.42 2.85 4.92
CA TYR A 61 1.59 1.97 4.82
C TYR A 61 2.78 2.68 4.18
N THR A 62 2.58 3.37 3.05
CA THR A 62 3.67 4.09 2.36
C THR A 62 4.34 5.12 3.27
N ARG A 63 3.58 5.82 4.12
CA ARG A 63 4.15 6.77 5.11
C ARG A 63 4.97 6.08 6.19
N SER A 64 4.67 4.82 6.52
CA SER A 64 5.45 4.06 7.51
C SER A 64 6.77 3.52 6.95
N LEU A 65 6.92 3.42 5.62
CA LEU A 65 8.15 2.96 4.97
C LEU A 65 9.32 3.95 5.13
N ASP A 66 9.04 5.25 5.22
CA ASP A 66 10.05 6.33 5.32
C ASP A 66 10.99 6.16 6.54
N ALA A 67 10.55 5.41 7.56
CA ALA A 67 11.34 5.15 8.76
C ALA A 67 12.22 3.88 8.68
N VAL A 68 12.02 3.01 7.68
CA VAL A 68 12.54 1.62 7.72
C VAL A 68 13.10 1.10 6.39
N ALA A 69 12.68 1.65 5.24
CA ALA A 69 12.99 1.10 3.92
C ALA A 69 14.04 1.90 3.14
N ASP A 70 14.68 1.24 2.17
CA ASP A 70 15.62 1.88 1.24
C ASP A 70 14.88 2.81 0.25
N LEU A 71 15.57 3.86 -0.21
CA LEU A 71 14.99 4.90 -1.08
C LEU A 71 14.41 4.34 -2.40
N ASP A 72 15.04 3.30 -2.94
CA ASP A 72 14.60 2.65 -4.18
C ASP A 72 13.23 1.98 -3.99
N GLU A 73 13.03 1.28 -2.86
CA GLU A 73 11.75 0.64 -2.53
C GLU A 73 10.67 1.70 -2.31
N ILE A 74 10.98 2.76 -1.57
CA ILE A 74 10.05 3.86 -1.30
C ILE A 74 9.56 4.50 -2.61
N THR A 75 10.45 4.65 -3.60
CA THR A 75 10.13 5.28 -4.89
C THR A 75 9.04 4.50 -5.64
N GLU A 76 9.07 3.17 -5.62
CA GLU A 76 8.04 2.35 -6.26
C GLU A 76 6.67 2.53 -5.61
N PHE A 77 6.62 2.58 -4.28
CA PHE A 77 5.38 2.82 -3.53
C PHE A 77 4.85 4.23 -3.75
N LEU A 78 5.72 5.24 -3.87
CA LEU A 78 5.32 6.62 -4.10
C LEU A 78 4.64 6.80 -5.46
N VAL A 79 5.16 6.18 -6.52
CA VAL A 79 4.54 6.24 -7.86
C VAL A 79 3.12 5.68 -7.81
N VAL A 80 2.93 4.51 -7.18
CA VAL A 80 1.60 3.90 -7.05
C VAL A 80 0.69 4.71 -6.14
N ALA A 81 1.21 5.27 -5.04
CA ALA A 81 0.45 6.12 -4.15
C ALA A 81 -0.10 7.36 -4.88
N ALA A 82 0.75 8.05 -5.64
CA ALA A 82 0.37 9.21 -6.44
C ALA A 82 -0.76 8.85 -7.41
N THR A 83 -0.62 7.75 -8.16
CA THR A 83 -1.68 7.28 -9.06
C THR A 83 -2.99 7.02 -8.30
N LEU A 84 -2.96 6.38 -7.12
CA LEU A 84 -4.18 6.13 -6.34
C LEU A 84 -4.83 7.41 -5.82
N LEU A 85 -4.03 8.41 -5.45
CA LEU A 85 -4.52 9.74 -5.05
C LEU A 85 -5.22 10.43 -6.22
N ASP A 86 -4.62 10.43 -7.40
CA ASP A 86 -5.19 11.02 -8.62
C ASP A 86 -6.52 10.35 -9.00
N LEU A 87 -6.59 9.02 -8.87
CA LEU A 87 -7.83 8.29 -9.12
C LEU A 87 -8.91 8.60 -8.08
N LYS A 88 -8.53 8.82 -6.82
CA LYS A 88 -9.47 9.15 -5.75
C LYS A 88 -10.01 10.57 -5.90
N THR A 89 -9.18 11.54 -6.30
CA THR A 89 -9.60 12.93 -6.54
C THR A 89 -10.52 13.04 -7.75
N ALA A 90 -10.17 12.39 -8.87
CA ALA A 90 -10.99 12.35 -10.09
C ALA A 90 -12.39 11.76 -9.84
N ARG A 91 -12.54 10.87 -8.86
CA ARG A 91 -13.83 10.30 -8.46
C ARG A 91 -14.66 11.22 -7.58
N LEU A 92 -14.02 12.04 -6.74
CA LEU A 92 -14.69 12.94 -5.79
C LEU A 92 -15.09 14.28 -6.41
N LEU A 93 -14.45 14.66 -7.52
CA LEU A 93 -14.87 15.83 -8.29
C LEU A 93 -16.18 15.54 -9.04
N PRO A 94 -17.12 16.51 -9.12
CA PRO A 94 -18.28 16.39 -9.98
C PRO A 94 -17.81 16.11 -11.41
N ARG A 95 -18.16 14.94 -11.93
CA ARG A 95 -17.86 14.55 -13.31
C ARG A 95 -18.72 15.43 -14.22
N GLY A 96 -18.15 16.53 -14.69
CA GLY A 96 -18.56 17.11 -15.96
C GLY A 96 -18.31 16.10 -17.09
N ASP A 97 -18.77 16.42 -18.29
CA ASP A 97 -18.40 15.63 -19.46
C ASP A 97 -16.87 15.52 -19.57
N VAL A 98 -16.38 14.35 -19.97
CA VAL A 98 -14.94 14.08 -20.20
C VAL A 98 -14.54 14.86 -21.44
N ASP A 99 -14.25 16.14 -21.25
CA ASP A 99 -14.08 17.08 -22.36
C ASP A 99 -12.60 17.40 -22.65
N ASP A 100 -11.70 17.13 -21.70
CA ASP A 100 -10.30 17.55 -21.77
C ASP A 100 -9.30 16.37 -21.77
N GLU A 101 -8.12 16.59 -22.36
CA GLU A 101 -7.03 15.61 -22.51
C GLU A 101 -6.54 15.02 -21.17
N GLU A 102 -6.59 15.82 -20.10
CA GLU A 102 -6.16 15.42 -18.76
C GLU A 102 -7.06 14.31 -18.19
N ASP A 103 -8.38 14.39 -18.42
CA ASP A 103 -9.32 13.36 -17.98
C ASP A 103 -9.10 12.05 -18.74
N LEU A 104 -8.76 12.12 -20.03
CA LEU A 104 -8.42 10.94 -20.82
C LEU A 104 -7.15 10.27 -20.31
N ALA A 105 -6.09 11.04 -20.04
CA ALA A 105 -4.84 10.52 -19.48
C ALA A 105 -5.05 9.85 -18.11
N LEU A 106 -5.92 10.39 -17.26
CA LEU A 106 -6.28 9.79 -15.98
C LEU A 106 -7.01 8.44 -16.15
N LEU A 107 -7.92 8.35 -17.12
CA LEU A 107 -8.60 7.10 -17.46
C LEU A 107 -7.62 6.03 -17.98
N GLU A 108 -6.65 6.42 -18.79
CA GLU A 108 -5.59 5.52 -19.27
C GLU A 108 -4.68 5.04 -18.14
N ALA A 109 -4.26 5.95 -17.25
CA ALA A 109 -3.46 5.60 -16.08
C ALA A 109 -4.18 4.61 -15.16
N ARG A 110 -5.49 4.80 -14.96
CA ARG A 110 -6.36 3.85 -14.26
C ARG A 110 -6.33 2.47 -14.90
N ASP A 111 -6.57 2.40 -16.20
CA ASP A 111 -6.69 1.15 -16.93
C ASP A 111 -5.36 0.40 -16.97
N LEU A 112 -4.25 1.12 -17.09
CA LEU A 112 -2.91 0.56 -16.99
C LEU A 112 -2.64 -0.02 -15.59
N LEU A 113 -3.04 0.69 -14.52
CA LEU A 113 -2.90 0.19 -13.15
C LEU A 113 -3.69 -1.10 -12.95
N PHE A 114 -4.92 -1.17 -13.47
CA PHE A 114 -5.73 -2.39 -13.43
C PHE A 114 -5.08 -3.55 -14.17
N ALA A 115 -4.61 -3.31 -15.40
CA ALA A 115 -3.95 -4.32 -16.19
C ALA A 115 -2.74 -4.90 -15.45
N ARG A 116 -1.92 -4.04 -14.84
CA ARG A 116 -0.75 -4.46 -14.04
C ARG A 116 -1.15 -5.28 -12.80
N LEU A 117 -2.20 -4.89 -12.08
CA LEU A 117 -2.69 -5.65 -10.92
C LEU A 117 -3.20 -7.04 -11.30
N ILE A 118 -3.98 -7.14 -12.38
CA ILE A 118 -4.49 -8.44 -12.87
C ILE A 118 -3.34 -9.32 -13.34
N GLN A 119 -2.39 -8.74 -14.08
CA GLN A 119 -1.19 -9.43 -14.56
C GLN A 119 -0.34 -9.95 -13.41
N TYR A 120 -0.06 -9.11 -12.41
CA TYR A 120 0.68 -9.50 -11.22
C TYR A 120 -0.03 -10.62 -10.46
N ARG A 121 -1.36 -10.52 -10.27
CA ARG A 121 -2.16 -11.60 -9.65
C ARG A 121 -2.02 -12.91 -10.41
N ALA A 122 -2.11 -12.89 -11.73
CA ALA A 122 -1.99 -14.09 -12.55
C ALA A 122 -0.60 -14.73 -12.41
N PHE A 123 0.48 -13.94 -12.47
CA PHE A 123 1.82 -14.46 -12.26
C PHE A 123 2.04 -14.99 -10.85
N LYS A 124 1.53 -14.31 -9.82
CA LYS A 124 1.62 -14.79 -8.44
C LYS A 124 0.93 -16.15 -8.28
N GLN A 125 -0.22 -16.35 -8.91
CA GLN A 125 -0.92 -17.64 -8.91
C GLN A 125 -0.11 -18.74 -9.61
N VAL A 126 0.46 -18.45 -10.78
CA VAL A 126 1.29 -19.41 -11.52
C VAL A 126 2.55 -19.76 -10.74
N ALA A 127 3.21 -18.78 -10.14
CA ALA A 127 4.39 -18.99 -9.29
C ALA A 127 4.08 -19.93 -8.12
N ALA A 128 2.95 -19.73 -7.43
CA ALA A 128 2.52 -20.61 -6.34
C ALA A 128 2.25 -22.05 -6.82
N VAL A 129 1.66 -22.22 -8.01
CA VAL A 129 1.44 -23.55 -8.61
C VAL A 129 2.77 -24.23 -8.94
N LEU A 130 3.75 -23.48 -9.46
CA LEU A 130 5.07 -24.01 -9.78
C LEU A 130 5.86 -24.40 -8.53
N GLU A 131 5.80 -23.59 -7.49
CA GLU A 131 6.40 -23.88 -6.18
C GLU A 131 5.86 -25.19 -5.60
N GLY A 132 4.54 -25.38 -5.60
CA GLY A 132 3.91 -26.62 -5.13
C GLY A 132 4.22 -27.87 -5.98
N ARG A 133 4.82 -27.73 -7.17
CA ARG A 133 5.26 -28.83 -8.04
C ARG A 133 6.76 -29.12 -7.94
N LEU A 134 7.54 -28.21 -7.37
CA LEU A 134 8.98 -28.36 -7.17
C LEU A 134 9.33 -29.00 -5.82
N VAL A 135 8.33 -29.21 -4.95
CA VAL A 135 8.43 -29.91 -3.66
C VAL A 135 7.97 -31.36 -3.80
#